data_AF-A0A086PHY6-F1
#
_entry.id   AF-A0A086PHY6-F1
#
_cell.length_a   1.000
_cell.length_b   1.000
_cell.length_c   1.000
_cell.angle_alpha   90.00
_cell.angle_beta   90.00
_cell.angle_gamma   90.00
#
_symmetry.space_group_name_H-M   'P 1'
#
loop_
_entity.id
_entity.type
_entity.pdbx_description
1 polymer ?
#
loop_
_entity_poly.entity_id
_entity_poly.type
_entity_poly.pdbx_seq_one_letter_code
_entity_poly.pdbx_strand_id
1 'polypeptide(L)'
;VKYPRQIHLLRGNHEDPAINSLYGFQDECKRRLREDPFDPSSCWRKFNLVFEYLPVAAIIDDSILCIHGGIGGSISSVEELAAFQRPLK
;
A
#
# COMPACT_ATOMS: atom_id res chain seq x y z
N VAL A 1 1.92 -17.76 -2.80
CA VAL A 1 1.99 -17.07 -1.50
C VAL A 1 2.14 -18.10 -0.39
N LYS A 2 3.10 -17.95 0.53
CA LYS A 2 3.43 -18.98 1.54
C LYS A 2 2.51 -18.99 2.77
N TYR A 3 2.08 -17.80 3.24
CA TYR A 3 1.29 -17.64 4.48
C TYR A 3 0.05 -16.75 4.29
N PRO A 4 -0.88 -17.10 3.38
CA PRO A 4 -1.98 -16.22 2.97
C PRO A 4 -3.04 -15.94 4.06
N ARG A 5 -3.04 -16.70 5.16
CA ARG A 5 -4.02 -16.60 6.27
C ARG A 5 -3.38 -16.22 7.61
N GLN A 6 -2.10 -15.86 7.59
CA GLN A 6 -1.33 -15.58 8.82
C GLN A 6 -0.57 -14.26 8.73
N ILE A 7 -0.13 -13.87 7.53
CA ILE A 7 0.56 -12.60 7.31
C ILE A 7 -0.35 -11.71 6.49
N HIS A 8 -0.72 -10.58 7.09
CA HIS A 8 -1.56 -9.54 6.50
C HIS A 8 -0.74 -8.26 6.40
N LEU A 9 -0.80 -7.61 5.24
CA LEU A 9 -0.11 -6.34 4.99
C LEU A 9 -1.16 -5.25 4.82
N LEU A 10 -0.97 -4.14 5.53
CA LEU A 10 -1.76 -2.93 5.33
C LEU A 10 -0.95 -1.89 4.56
N ARG A 11 -1.65 -1.02 3.83
CA ARG A 11 -1.05 0.11 3.13
C ARG A 11 -0.67 1.19 4.15
N GLY A 12 0.59 1.61 4.16
CA GLY A 12 1.05 2.81 4.85
C GLY A 12 1.13 4.02 3.91
N ASN A 13 1.57 5.16 4.45
CA ASN A 13 1.68 6.39 3.65
C ASN A 13 2.87 6.38 2.67
N HIS A 14 3.89 5.55 2.93
CA HIS A 14 5.03 5.38 2.01
C HIS A 14 4.72 4.41 0.87
N GLU A 15 3.66 3.61 0.94
CA GLU A 15 3.19 2.76 -0.15
C GLU A 15 2.39 3.58 -1.19
N ASP A 16 2.96 4.71 -1.60
CA ASP A 16 2.44 5.65 -2.59
C ASP A 16 3.57 6.05 -3.56
N PRO A 17 3.34 6.10 -4.89
CA PRO A 17 4.39 6.39 -5.87
C PRO A 17 5.08 7.74 -5.65
N ALA A 18 4.33 8.78 -5.30
CA ALA A 18 4.90 10.12 -5.13
C ALA A 18 5.76 10.16 -3.86
N ILE A 19 5.24 9.60 -2.75
CA ILE A 19 5.96 9.55 -1.48
C ILE A 19 7.21 8.68 -1.59
N ASN A 20 7.10 7.45 -2.09
CA ASN A 20 8.26 6.56 -2.15
C ASN A 20 9.32 7.03 -3.15
N SER A 21 8.92 7.70 -4.23
CA SER A 21 9.88 8.32 -5.15
C SER A 21 10.62 9.47 -4.46
N LEU A 22 9.91 10.34 -3.73
CA LEU A 22 10.51 11.46 -3.00
C LEU A 22 11.52 10.98 -1.94
N TYR A 23 11.23 9.87 -1.26
CA TYR A 23 12.10 9.30 -0.22
C TYR A 23 13.11 8.26 -0.74
N GLY A 24 13.29 8.16 -2.05
CA GLY A 24 14.41 7.42 -2.66
C GLY A 24 14.18 5.93 -2.91
N PHE A 25 12.97 5.40 -2.74
CA PHE A 25 12.67 4.00 -3.07
C PHE A 25 12.78 3.72 -4.57
N GLN A 26 12.37 4.68 -5.42
CA GLN A 26 12.53 4.59 -6.87
C GLN A 26 14.02 4.51 -7.25
N ASP A 27 14.84 5.39 -6.68
CA ASP A 27 16.28 5.42 -6.92
C ASP A 27 16.97 4.15 -6.40
N GLU A 28 16.53 3.63 -5.26
CA GLU A 28 17.02 2.37 -4.71
C GLU A 28 16.73 1.18 -5.66
N CYS A 29 15.53 1.11 -6.24
CA CYS A 29 15.17 0.11 -7.24
C CYS A 29 16.06 0.23 -8.49
N LYS A 30 16.17 1.44 -9.05
CA LYS A 30 17.02 1.73 -10.21
C LYS A 30 18.47 1.31 -9.96
N ARG A 31 19.03 1.70 -8.81
CA ARG A 31 20.44 1.44 -8.45
C ARG A 31 20.72 -0.04 -8.21
N ARG A 32 19.85 -0.75 -7.47
CA ARG A 32 20.09 -2.15 -7.09
C ARG A 32 19.72 -3.14 -8.19
N LEU A 33 18.61 -2.89 -8.88
CA LEU A 33 18.08 -3.79 -9.91
C LEU A 33 18.60 -3.46 -11.30
N ARG A 34 19.26 -2.29 -11.46
CA ARG A 34 19.81 -1.80 -12.74
C ARG A 34 18.74 -1.72 -13.83
N GLU A 35 17.54 -1.30 -13.45
CA GLU A 35 16.38 -1.16 -14.33
C GLU A 35 16.03 0.33 -14.56
N ASP A 36 15.33 0.61 -15.66
CA ASP A 36 14.69 1.90 -15.87
C ASP A 36 13.34 1.93 -15.11
N PRO A 37 13.14 2.79 -14.10
CA PRO A 37 11.87 2.88 -13.39
C PRO A 37 10.69 3.27 -14.29
N PHE A 38 10.94 3.87 -15.46
CA PHE A 38 9.88 4.21 -16.42
C PHE A 38 9.46 3.02 -17.29
N ASP A 39 10.24 1.93 -17.33
CA ASP A 39 9.86 0.70 -18.00
C ASP A 39 8.58 0.12 -17.35
N PRO A 40 7.51 -0.20 -18.12
CA PRO A 40 6.29 -0.84 -17.61
C PRO A 40 6.50 -2.13 -16.82
N SER A 41 7.59 -2.82 -17.08
CA SER A 41 7.96 -4.07 -16.44
C SER A 41 8.91 -3.91 -15.24
N SER A 42 9.32 -2.68 -14.91
CA SER A 42 10.20 -2.40 -13.77
C SER A 42 9.60 -2.87 -12.45
N CYS A 43 10.45 -3.32 -11.54
CA CYS A 43 10.04 -3.67 -10.18
C CYS A 43 9.41 -2.48 -9.45
N TRP A 44 9.94 -1.26 -9.60
CA TRP A 44 9.31 -0.08 -8.97
C TRP A 44 7.85 0.09 -9.39
N ARG A 45 7.53 -0.04 -10.70
CA ARG A 45 6.12 0.02 -11.16
C ARG A 45 5.29 -1.14 -10.64
N LYS A 46 5.85 -2.36 -10.59
CA LYS A 46 5.15 -3.54 -10.05
C LYS A 46 4.87 -3.41 -8.54
N PHE A 47 5.79 -2.86 -7.76
CA PHE A 47 5.58 -2.59 -6.33
C PHE A 47 4.42 -1.61 -6.14
N ASN A 48 4.41 -0.50 -6.87
CA ASN A 48 3.33 0.48 -6.78
C ASN A 48 1.98 -0.10 -7.21
N LEU A 49 1.96 -0.95 -8.25
CA LEU A 49 0.75 -1.69 -8.61
C LEU A 49 0.26 -2.55 -7.45
N VAL A 50 1.15 -3.29 -6.76
CA VAL A 50 0.77 -4.09 -5.58
C VAL A 50 0.26 -3.20 -4.44
N PHE A 51 0.90 -2.06 -4.20
CA PHE A 51 0.51 -1.12 -3.15
C PHE A 51 -0.90 -0.56 -3.33
N GLU A 52 -1.36 -0.38 -4.57
CA GLU A 52 -2.74 0.03 -4.87
C GLU A 52 -3.80 -1.01 -4.45
N TYR A 53 -3.41 -2.28 -4.28
CA TYR A 53 -4.28 -3.36 -3.82
C TYR A 53 -4.18 -3.63 -2.32
N LEU A 54 -3.23 -3.02 -1.61
CA LEU A 54 -3.09 -3.24 -0.17
C LEU A 54 -4.32 -2.69 0.57
N PRO A 55 -4.89 -3.43 1.54
CA PRO A 55 -5.94 -2.91 2.40
C PRO A 55 -5.45 -1.72 3.22
N VAL A 56 -6.31 -0.70 3.40
CA VAL A 56 -5.98 0.47 4.24
C VAL A 56 -6.24 0.22 5.72
N ALA A 57 -7.02 -0.81 6.04
CA ALA A 57 -7.46 -1.13 7.40
C ALA A 57 -7.66 -2.64 7.57
N ALA A 58 -7.59 -3.10 8.82
CA ALA A 58 -8.05 -4.42 9.26
C ALA A 58 -8.81 -4.29 10.59
N ILE A 59 -9.68 -5.27 10.85
CA ILE A 59 -10.33 -5.43 12.16
C ILE A 59 -9.77 -6.72 12.77
N ILE A 60 -9.29 -6.65 14.00
CA ILE A 60 -8.82 -7.80 14.78
C ILE A 60 -9.90 -8.13 15.81
N ASP A 61 -10.26 -9.41 15.89
CA ASP A 61 -11.24 -9.97 16.83
C ASP A 61 -12.53 -9.13 16.93
N ASP A 62 -13.02 -8.66 15.78
CA ASP A 62 -14.22 -7.81 15.63
C ASP A 62 -14.27 -6.57 16.54
N SER A 63 -13.12 -6.11 17.04
CA SER A 63 -13.06 -5.14 18.13
C SER A 63 -11.97 -4.08 17.97
N ILE A 64 -10.85 -4.41 17.31
CA ILE A 64 -9.71 -3.50 17.19
C ILE A 64 -9.53 -3.11 15.73
N LEU A 65 -9.72 -1.81 15.43
CA LEU A 65 -9.39 -1.25 14.13
C LEU A 65 -7.89 -0.96 14.03
N CYS A 66 -7.23 -1.57 13.05
CA CYS A 66 -5.83 -1.34 12.72
C CYS A 66 -5.72 -0.54 11.42
N ILE A 67 -5.06 0.62 11.50
CA ILE A 67 -4.81 1.56 10.41
C ILE A 67 -3.45 2.22 10.61
N HIS A 68 -2.80 2.61 9.52
CA HIS A 68 -1.44 3.16 9.59
C HIS A 68 -1.39 4.54 10.29
N GLY A 69 -2.22 5.49 9.84
CA GLY A 69 -2.16 6.89 10.28
C GLY A 69 -3.29 7.38 11.18
N GLY A 70 -4.43 6.69 11.21
CA GLY A 70 -5.66 7.16 11.89
C GLY A 70 -6.84 7.36 10.93
N ILE A 71 -8.03 7.64 11.47
CA ILE A 71 -9.29 7.78 10.71
C ILE A 71 -9.49 9.17 10.09
N GLY A 72 -8.69 10.17 10.48
CA GLY A 72 -8.89 11.56 10.07
C GLY A 72 -10.24 12.13 10.53
N GLY A 73 -10.69 13.20 9.89
CA GLY A 73 -11.99 13.84 10.19
C GLY A 73 -13.12 13.48 9.20
N SER A 74 -12.81 12.73 8.15
CA SER A 74 -13.73 12.47 7.03
C SER A 74 -14.30 11.06 7.01
N ILE A 75 -13.80 10.16 7.86
CA ILE A 75 -14.27 8.78 7.98
C ILE A 75 -15.08 8.66 9.27
N SER A 76 -16.33 8.26 9.16
CA SER A 76 -17.24 8.15 10.30
C SER A 76 -17.63 6.71 10.65
N SER A 77 -17.34 5.76 9.76
CA SER A 77 -17.73 4.36 9.91
C SER A 77 -16.70 3.42 9.28
N VAL A 78 -16.70 2.15 9.70
CA VAL A 78 -15.81 1.12 9.14
C VAL A 78 -16.28 0.70 7.74
N GLU A 79 -17.58 0.81 7.50
CA GLU A 79 -18.24 0.51 6.24
C GLU A 79 -17.74 1.42 5.11
N GLU A 80 -17.47 2.70 5.42
CA GLU A 80 -16.85 3.63 4.47
C GLU A 80 -15.46 3.15 4.02
N LEU A 81 -14.64 2.65 4.95
CA LEU A 81 -13.32 2.08 4.63
C LEU A 81 -13.44 0.78 3.81
N ALA A 82 -14.45 -0.04 4.11
CA ALA A 82 -14.73 -1.27 3.38
C ALA A 82 -15.19 -1.01 1.93
N ALA A 83 -15.85 0.13 1.69
CA ALA A 83 -16.36 0.52 0.38
C ALA A 83 -15.27 0.99 -0.61
N PHE A 84 -14.04 1.23 -0.13
CA PHE A 84 -12.94 1.70 -0.98
C PHE A 84 -12.67 0.72 -2.13
N GLN A 85 -12.83 1.23 -3.35
CA GLN A 85 -12.55 0.48 -4.57
C GLN A 85 -11.04 0.33 -4.75
N ARG A 86 -10.62 -0.86 -5.17
CA ARG A 86 -9.23 -1.16 -5.49
C ARG A 86 -9.12 -1.44 -7.01
N PRO A 87 -8.06 -0.97 -7.69
CA PRO A 87 -6.92 -0.22 -7.17
C PRO A 87 -7.32 1.18 -6.66
N LEU A 88 -6.65 1.64 -5.60
CA LEU A 88 -7.03 2.85 -4.86
C LEU A 88 -6.84 4.18 -5.63
N LYS A 89 -6.11 4.18 -6.76
CA LYS A 89 -5.75 5.31 -7.63
C LYS A 89 -5.43 6.63 -6.91
#